data_AF-A0AAV4NFG9-F1
#
_entry.id   AF-A0AAV4NFG9-F1
#
_cell.length_a   1.000
_cell.length_b   1.000
_cell.length_c   1.000
_cell.angle_alpha   90.00
_cell.angle_beta   90.00
_cell.angle_gamma   90.00
#
_symmetry.space_group_name_H-M   'P 1'
#
loop_
_entity.id
_entity.type
_entity.pdbx_description
1 polymer ?
#
loop_
_entity_poly.entity_id
_entity_poly.type
_entity_poly.pdbx_seq_one_letter_code
_entity_poly.pdbx_strand_id
1 'polypeptide(L)'
;MANKKLGKASNIQYQPVNDEEESSNDDWDYLETTMVVLKIVLWCLLMTLFVLLEFGAVFFVVSVFYVMFTNFRKTSKSPNELSAYSVFNPNCEAIKGTLTAQQFENEIKFGIGGLH
;
A
#
# COMPACT_ATOMS: atom_id res chain seq x y z
N MET A 1 15.37 -4.80 73.20
CA MET A 1 15.48 -6.18 72.66
C MET A 1 16.36 -6.14 71.42
N ALA A 2 17.31 -7.07 71.36
CA ALA A 2 18.43 -7.09 70.42
C ALA A 2 18.04 -7.48 68.99
N ASN A 3 18.82 -7.01 68.01
CA ASN A 3 19.43 -7.77 66.90
C ASN A 3 20.30 -6.75 66.12
N LYS A 4 21.61 -6.65 66.29
CA LYS A 4 22.73 -7.58 66.09
C LYS A 4 22.97 -7.93 64.61
N LYS A 5 24.14 -7.48 64.14
CA LYS A 5 25.04 -8.08 63.12
C LYS A 5 24.59 -7.93 61.65
N LEU A 6 25.45 -7.80 60.65
CA LEU A 6 26.87 -8.11 60.46
C LEU A 6 27.33 -7.31 59.22
N GLY A 7 28.57 -6.83 59.22
CA GLY A 7 29.21 -6.39 57.98
C GLY A 7 29.33 -7.54 56.98
N LYS A 8 29.24 -7.20 55.69
CA LYS A 8 29.68 -8.03 54.56
C LYS A 8 29.97 -7.06 53.43
N ALA A 9 31.25 -6.78 53.21
CA ALA A 9 32.10 -7.44 52.23
C ALA A 9 32.05 -6.67 50.91
N SER A 10 33.20 -6.13 50.52
CA SER A 10 33.50 -5.60 49.20
C SER A 10 32.94 -6.54 48.14
N ASN A 11 31.90 -6.11 47.43
CA ASN A 11 31.47 -6.78 46.22
C ASN A 11 31.85 -5.85 45.08
N ILE A 12 32.95 -6.23 44.42
CA ILE A 12 33.34 -5.69 43.12
C ILE A 12 32.14 -5.95 42.21
N GLN A 13 31.37 -4.90 41.92
CA GLN A 13 30.24 -5.00 41.03
C GLN A 13 30.82 -5.11 39.62
N TYR A 14 30.76 -6.33 39.08
CA TYR A 14 31.11 -6.65 37.71
C TYR A 14 30.28 -5.77 36.76
N GLN A 15 30.97 -4.94 35.98
CA GLN A 15 30.38 -4.19 34.89
C GLN A 15 30.50 -5.08 33.64
N PRO A 16 29.41 -5.61 33.07
CA PRO A 16 29.52 -6.23 31.76
C PRO A 16 29.89 -5.14 30.76
N VAL A 17 30.90 -5.43 29.95
CA VAL A 17 31.25 -4.62 28.78
C VAL A 17 30.08 -4.76 27.81
N ASN A 18 29.39 -3.67 27.54
CA ASN A 18 28.33 -3.60 26.53
C ASN A 18 28.98 -3.57 25.15
N ASP A 19 29.40 -4.73 24.68
CA ASP A 19 29.71 -4.95 23.28
C ASP A 19 28.58 -5.83 22.71
N GLU A 20 28.00 -5.38 21.59
CA GLU A 20 27.20 -6.21 20.67
C GLU A 20 25.73 -6.48 21.02
N GLU A 21 24.85 -5.49 20.84
CA GLU A 21 23.46 -5.72 20.37
C GLU A 21 23.01 -4.58 19.43
N GLU A 22 23.63 -4.52 18.24
CA GLU A 22 23.08 -3.81 17.07
C GLU A 22 23.38 -4.65 15.83
N SER A 23 22.75 -5.82 15.73
CA SER A 23 22.96 -6.74 14.60
C SER A 23 21.71 -7.58 14.40
N SER A 24 20.77 -7.12 13.58
CA SER A 24 19.76 -8.00 12.95
C SER A 24 18.78 -7.31 12.00
N ASN A 25 18.77 -5.98 11.89
CA ASN A 25 17.84 -5.31 10.97
C ASN A 25 18.41 -5.11 9.56
N ASP A 26 19.72 -4.87 9.43
CA ASP A 26 20.29 -4.45 8.15
C ASP A 26 20.34 -5.60 7.11
N ASP A 27 20.63 -6.83 7.54
CA ASP A 27 20.81 -7.99 6.65
C ASP A 27 19.54 -8.34 5.83
N TRP A 28 18.37 -8.24 6.44
CA TRP A 28 17.10 -8.54 5.76
C TRP A 28 16.75 -7.49 4.71
N ASP A 29 17.04 -6.21 4.98
CA ASP A 29 16.80 -5.10 4.04
C ASP A 29 17.71 -5.19 2.80
N TYR A 30 18.95 -5.68 2.95
CA TYR A 30 19.85 -5.88 1.81
C TYR A 30 19.39 -6.98 0.89
N LEU A 31 18.87 -8.10 1.43
CA LEU A 31 18.36 -9.20 0.61
C LEU A 31 17.14 -8.78 -0.22
N GLU A 32 16.19 -8.06 0.39
CA GLU A 32 15.01 -7.56 -0.31
C GLU A 32 15.38 -6.56 -1.41
N THR A 33 16.24 -5.59 -1.08
CA THR A 33 16.75 -4.61 -2.05
C THR A 33 17.47 -5.29 -3.21
N THR A 34 18.34 -6.26 -2.91
CA THR A 34 19.07 -7.03 -3.92
C THR A 34 18.12 -7.82 -4.82
N MET A 35 17.06 -8.42 -4.27
CA MET A 35 16.06 -9.13 -5.07
C MET A 35 15.29 -8.20 -6.02
N VAL A 36 14.92 -6.99 -5.56
CA VAL A 36 14.25 -5.99 -6.42
C VAL A 36 15.18 -5.55 -7.54
N VAL A 37 16.44 -5.24 -7.23
CA VAL A 37 17.45 -4.88 -8.22
C VAL A 37 17.64 -6.00 -9.24
N LEU A 38 17.76 -7.26 -8.80
CA LEU A 38 17.90 -8.40 -9.68
C LEU A 38 16.72 -8.52 -10.67
N LYS A 39 15.48 -8.33 -10.19
CA LYS A 39 14.28 -8.34 -11.05
C LYS A 39 14.32 -7.22 -12.09
N ILE A 40 14.78 -6.02 -11.71
CA ILE A 40 14.92 -4.89 -12.65
C ILE A 40 16.00 -5.18 -13.70
N VAL A 41 17.16 -5.70 -13.29
CA VAL A 41 18.24 -6.08 -14.23
C VAL A 41 17.77 -7.17 -15.19
N LEU A 42 17.09 -8.20 -14.68
CA LEU A 42 16.52 -9.27 -15.51
C LEU A 42 15.54 -8.69 -16.55
N TRP A 43 14.68 -7.75 -16.14
CA TRP A 43 13.76 -7.09 -17.03
C TRP A 43 14.48 -6.24 -18.11
N CYS A 44 15.53 -5.50 -17.75
CA CYS A 44 16.36 -4.76 -18.71
C CYS A 44 17.06 -5.67 -19.72
N LEU A 45 17.54 -6.85 -19.27
CA LEU A 45 18.14 -7.85 -20.15
C LEU A 45 17.11 -8.38 -21.16
N LEU A 46 15.91 -8.71 -20.68
CA LEU A 46 14.80 -9.11 -21.55
C LEU A 46 14.46 -8.02 -22.57
N MET A 47 14.39 -6.76 -22.14
CA MET A 47 14.14 -5.63 -23.03
C MET A 47 15.20 -5.53 -24.13
N THR A 48 16.48 -5.69 -23.77
CA THR A 48 17.61 -5.67 -24.72
C THR A 48 17.53 -6.84 -25.70
N LEU A 49 17.13 -8.04 -25.23
CA LEU A 49 16.92 -9.22 -26.07
C LEU A 49 15.79 -9.01 -27.09
N PHE A 50 14.68 -8.38 -26.69
CA PHE A 50 13.58 -8.08 -27.61
C PHE A 50 13.93 -6.98 -28.63
N VAL A 51 14.80 -6.03 -28.28
CA VAL A 51 15.34 -5.05 -29.23
C VAL A 51 16.18 -5.75 -30.31
N LEU A 52 16.99 -6.74 -29.93
CA LEU A 52 17.76 -7.54 -30.88
C LEU A 52 16.87 -8.35 -31.84
N LEU A 53 15.69 -8.77 -31.38
CA LEU A 53 14.69 -9.48 -32.19
C LEU A 53 13.83 -8.53 -33.05
N GLU A 54 14.13 -7.23 -33.10
CA GLU A 54 13.34 -6.17 -33.78
C GLU A 54 11.92 -5.96 -33.22
N PHE A 55 11.54 -6.67 -32.15
CA PHE A 55 10.25 -6.57 -31.47
C PHE A 55 10.29 -5.74 -30.18
N GLY A 56 11.36 -4.96 -29.97
CA GLY A 56 11.59 -4.19 -28.73
C GLY A 56 10.45 -3.22 -28.39
N ALA A 57 9.85 -2.58 -29.40
CA ALA A 57 8.74 -1.65 -29.19
C ALA A 57 7.50 -2.32 -28.60
N VAL A 58 7.18 -3.55 -29.03
CA VAL A 58 6.03 -4.30 -28.51
C VAL A 58 6.24 -4.66 -27.04
N PHE A 59 7.44 -5.16 -26.72
CA PHE A 59 7.80 -5.48 -25.33
C PHE A 59 7.75 -4.22 -24.45
N PHE A 60 8.25 -3.09 -24.94
CA PHE A 60 8.21 -1.82 -24.23
C PHE A 60 6.77 -1.38 -23.92
N VAL A 61 5.87 -1.39 -24.91
CA VAL A 61 4.46 -1.01 -24.70
C VAL A 61 3.79 -1.91 -23.66
N VAL A 62 3.99 -3.23 -23.74
CA VAL A 62 3.46 -4.19 -22.75
C VAL A 62 4.05 -3.93 -21.36
N SER A 63 5.34 -3.60 -21.27
CA SER A 63 5.99 -3.29 -19.99
C SER A 63 5.44 -2.02 -19.34
N VAL A 64 5.16 -0.98 -20.14
CA VAL A 64 4.53 0.26 -19.65
C VAL A 64 3.14 -0.05 -19.12
N PHE A 65 2.35 -0.85 -19.83
CA PHE A 65 1.06 -1.31 -19.32
C PHE A 65 1.21 -2.11 -18.02
N TYR A 66 2.19 -3.00 -17.92
CA TYR A 66 2.44 -3.76 -16.69
C TYR A 66 2.76 -2.84 -15.50
N VAL A 67 3.64 -1.86 -15.70
CA VAL A 67 3.96 -0.84 -14.69
C VAL A 67 2.71 -0.03 -14.35
N MET A 68 1.95 0.41 -15.35
CA MET A 68 0.69 1.14 -15.14
C MET A 68 -0.27 0.30 -14.28
N PHE A 69 -0.62 -0.93 -14.68
CA PHE A 69 -1.55 -1.78 -13.92
C PHE A 69 -1.07 -2.11 -12.52
N THR A 70 0.24 -2.25 -12.30
CA THR A 70 0.79 -2.48 -10.95
C THR A 70 0.81 -1.21 -10.08
N ASN A 71 0.98 -0.03 -10.69
CA ASN A 71 0.95 1.27 -10.01
C ASN A 71 -0.47 1.81 -9.78
N PHE A 72 -1.45 1.39 -10.61
CA PHE A 72 -2.85 1.69 -10.39
C PHE A 72 -3.29 1.00 -9.09
N ARG A 73 -3.31 1.80 -8.02
CA ARG A 73 -3.74 1.51 -6.65
C ARG A 73 -4.60 0.25 -6.54
N LYS A 74 -3.98 -0.85 -6.10
CA LYS A 74 -4.63 -2.11 -5.69
C LYS A 74 -5.31 -2.03 -4.32
N THR A 75 -5.46 -0.82 -3.77
CA THR A 75 -6.17 -0.65 -2.50
C THR A 75 -7.65 -0.81 -2.78
N SER A 76 -8.24 -1.91 -2.31
CA SER A 76 -9.67 -1.92 -2.01
C SER A 76 -9.91 -0.68 -1.17
N LYS A 77 -10.80 0.22 -1.61
CA LYS A 77 -11.10 1.43 -0.84
C LYS A 77 -11.39 0.99 0.59
N SER A 78 -10.59 1.46 1.53
CA SER A 78 -10.96 1.29 2.93
C SER A 78 -12.34 1.94 3.08
N PRO A 79 -13.31 1.32 3.76
CA PRO A 79 -14.70 1.81 3.81
C PRO A 79 -14.82 3.22 4.41
N ASN A 80 -13.72 3.77 4.93
CA ASN A 80 -13.63 5.08 5.55
C ASN A 80 -12.67 6.05 4.84
N GLU A 81 -12.20 5.73 3.63
CA GLU A 81 -11.44 6.68 2.82
C GLU A 81 -12.39 7.75 2.27
N LEU A 82 -12.24 8.98 2.78
CA LEU A 82 -12.98 10.15 2.30
C LEU A 82 -12.80 10.28 0.79
N SER A 83 -13.84 9.92 0.03
CA SER A 83 -13.93 10.33 -1.37
C SER A 83 -13.94 11.86 -1.43
N ALA A 84 -13.49 12.46 -2.52
CA ALA A 84 -13.53 13.93 -2.67
C ALA A 84 -14.93 14.53 -2.43
N TYR A 85 -15.99 13.72 -2.60
CA TYR A 85 -17.37 14.07 -2.27
C TYR A 85 -17.68 14.12 -0.77
N SER A 86 -16.91 13.45 0.09
CA SER A 86 -17.06 13.53 1.55
C SER A 86 -16.76 14.95 2.08
N VAL A 87 -15.88 15.70 1.43
CA VAL A 87 -15.62 17.11 1.75
C VAL A 87 -16.84 17.99 1.48
N PHE A 88 -17.70 17.60 0.52
CA PHE A 88 -18.85 18.39 0.09
C PHE A 88 -20.21 17.79 0.50
N ASN A 89 -20.23 16.53 0.93
CA ASN A 89 -21.43 15.81 1.34
C ASN A 89 -21.07 14.75 2.43
N PRO A 90 -20.74 15.21 3.64
CA PRO A 90 -20.35 14.33 4.75
C PRO A 90 -21.46 13.36 5.19
N ASN A 91 -22.72 13.63 4.85
CA ASN A 91 -23.87 12.78 5.17
C ASN A 91 -24.23 11.79 4.04
N CYS A 92 -23.48 11.76 2.92
CA CYS A 92 -23.80 10.95 1.74
C CYS A 92 -25.27 11.10 1.26
N GLU A 93 -25.85 12.28 1.38
CA GLU A 93 -27.22 12.54 0.92
C GLU A 93 -27.26 12.69 -0.60
N ALA A 94 -28.28 12.14 -1.26
CA ALA A 94 -28.45 12.35 -2.69
C ALA A 94 -28.59 13.85 -2.97
N ILE A 95 -27.70 14.41 -3.79
CA ILE A 95 -27.70 15.83 -4.13
C ILE A 95 -29.04 16.16 -4.78
N LYS A 96 -29.73 17.17 -4.23
CA LYS A 96 -31.02 17.64 -4.72
C LYS A 96 -30.85 18.12 -6.17
N GLY A 97 -31.27 17.31 -7.14
CA GLY A 97 -31.06 17.52 -8.58
C GLY A 97 -30.45 16.33 -9.34
N THR A 98 -29.89 15.33 -8.64
CA THR A 98 -29.62 14.02 -9.24
C THR A 98 -30.96 13.31 -9.46
N LEU A 99 -31.20 12.81 -10.67
CA LEU A 99 -32.37 11.98 -10.97
C LEU A 99 -32.36 10.79 -10.01
N THR A 100 -33.29 10.77 -9.05
CA THR A 100 -33.43 9.64 -8.15
C THR A 100 -33.87 8.43 -8.97
N ALA A 101 -33.34 7.25 -8.68
CA ALA A 101 -33.71 6.04 -9.42
C ALA A 101 -35.23 5.82 -9.42
N GLN A 102 -35.91 6.18 -8.34
CA GLN A 102 -37.38 6.16 -8.26
C GLN A 102 -38.07 7.17 -9.20
N GLN A 103 -37.54 8.39 -9.36
CA GLN A 103 -38.08 9.37 -10.30
C GLN A 103 -37.87 8.91 -11.75
N PHE A 104 -36.68 8.39 -12.07
CA PHE A 104 -36.40 7.80 -13.39
C PHE A 104 -37.30 6.59 -13.69
N GLU A 105 -37.50 5.70 -12.71
CA GLU A 105 -38.42 4.57 -12.85
C GLU A 105 -39.86 5.01 -13.05
N ASN A 106 -40.34 6.05 -12.35
CA ASN A 106 -41.67 6.60 -12.55
C ASN A 106 -41.82 7.28 -13.91
N GLU A 107 -40.80 8.02 -14.37
CA GLU A 107 -40.81 8.64 -15.70
C GLU A 107 -40.73 7.61 -16.83
N ILE A 108 -40.08 6.45 -16.61
CA ILE A 108 -40.09 5.33 -17.57
C ILE A 108 -41.41 4.55 -17.51
N LYS A 109 -41.93 4.27 -16.31
CA LYS A 109 -43.17 3.50 -16.13
C LYS A 109 -44.43 4.28 -16.55
N PHE A 110 -44.44 5.60 -16.34
CA PHE A 110 -45.57 6.48 -16.63
C PHE A 110 -45.28 7.52 -17.73
N GLY A 111 -44.21 7.34 -18.50
CA GLY A 111 -43.73 8.30 -19.49
C GLY A 111 -44.82 8.78 -20.45
N ILE A 112 -44.84 10.10 -20.69
CA ILE A 112 -45.59 10.95 -21.67
C ILE A 112 -46.99 10.51 -22.18
N GLY A 113 -47.65 9.57 -21.52
CA GLY A 113 -48.93 8.99 -21.91
C GLY A 113 -49.80 8.55 -20.73
N GLY A 114 -49.39 8.82 -19.49
CA GLY A 114 -50.14 8.47 -18.26
C GLY A 114 -51.33 9.37 -17.92
N LEU A 115 -51.97 9.99 -18.90
CA LEU A 115 -53.20 10.75 -18.74
C LEU A 115 -54.16 10.45 -19.91
N HIS A 116 -54.80 9.28 -19.86
CA HIS A 116 -56.20 9.09 -20.24
C HIS A 116 -56.77 7.84 -19.58
#